data_AF-A0A7J4LR29-F1
#
_entry.id   AF-A0A7J4LR29-F1
#
_cell.length_a   1.000
_cell.length_b   1.000
_cell.length_c   1.000
_cell.angle_alpha   90.00
_cell.angle_beta   90.00
_cell.angle_gamma   90.00
#
_symmetry.space_group_name_H-M   'P 1'
#
loop_
_entity.id
_entity.type
_entity.pdbx_description
1 polymer ?
#
loop_
_entity_poly.entity_id
_entity_poly.type
_entity_poly.pdbx_seq_one_letter_code
_entity_poly.pdbx_strand_id
1 'polypeptide(L)'
;MEPVETVYAITDHTRCLAFMLGDGIIPSNVKAGYLARLVIRRTLRMLRDLHISAKLSDLVLLHIDNMPEYPEFRERIDTITEILALEEERFADTLDRGRRLVQKTAAHFRERNETIPEVELIQLYDTHGIPPEIAKEAAAEAGVRVELSDTFYSLVAKKHNRAEAAEREEPGYRLPGIKPTLGMYYDAPAQAEFRAKVVAVVNGGVVLDRTLFYPEGGGQPADHGTLYAGNESSKVLDVQILDGIIVHEVDSQIFRKGDEVTGKIDWERRSAHMRHHTATHIINESAKKVLGKHIWQTGAQKSVDRARLDITHFKRITGEELNRIEMLANREVMADIPVEITWKERVEAEKRYGFVLYQGGVPPGREIRILKVGDDVEACGGTHVPSTGRIGAIKVLRTERIQDGVERIEFAAGDAAVKWMQERDRLLDSSADVLRVSSEHLPETVERFFNEWKDLKKENERLKEELAGMRVKVMLGDAEEIGGVRVVRRLVPDADMEELLKIASEFSKNDEVVALLASADGAGGAKIVVSAGAKATLRGINAGAIAKAMSGTVGGGGGGKLSIAQGGGPRGDKIDEALIRGIELIREKLG
;
A
#
# COMPACT_ATOMS: atom_id res chain seq x y z
N MET A 1 -2.19 -44.98 -15.54
CA MET A 1 -1.01 -44.59 -14.74
C MET A 1 -1.15 -43.16 -14.24
N GLU A 2 -1.66 -42.21 -15.05
CA GLU A 2 -1.87 -40.80 -14.69
C GLU A 2 -2.55 -40.51 -13.31
N PRO A 3 -3.62 -41.23 -12.88
CA PRO A 3 -4.23 -40.94 -11.57
C PRO A 3 -3.29 -41.28 -10.40
N VAL A 4 -2.46 -42.32 -10.54
CA VAL A 4 -1.54 -42.79 -9.49
C VAL A 4 -0.34 -41.85 -9.35
N GLU A 5 0.18 -41.36 -10.49
CA GLU A 5 1.27 -40.37 -10.51
C GLU A 5 0.88 -39.07 -9.80
N THR A 6 -0.37 -38.63 -10.00
CA THR A 6 -0.90 -37.42 -9.37
C THR A 6 -1.06 -37.59 -7.85
N VAL A 7 -1.49 -38.77 -7.39
CA VAL A 7 -1.54 -39.11 -5.95
C VAL A 7 -0.14 -39.10 -5.32
N TYR A 8 0.86 -39.67 -5.99
CA TYR A 8 2.24 -39.60 -5.50
C TYR A 8 2.76 -38.17 -5.45
N ALA A 9 2.46 -37.34 -6.46
CA ALA A 9 2.84 -35.93 -6.47
C ALA A 9 2.18 -35.16 -5.32
N ILE A 10 0.88 -35.36 -5.05
CA ILE A 10 0.20 -34.74 -3.91
C ILE A 10 0.89 -35.14 -2.61
N THR A 11 1.16 -36.43 -2.40
CA THR A 11 1.78 -36.95 -1.17
C THR A 11 3.19 -36.38 -0.96
N ASP A 12 3.99 -36.27 -2.02
CA ASP A 12 5.31 -35.64 -1.99
C ASP A 12 5.21 -34.13 -1.69
N HIS A 13 4.29 -33.43 -2.35
CA HIS A 13 4.10 -32.00 -2.18
C HIS A 13 3.58 -31.65 -0.78
N THR A 14 2.66 -32.42 -0.21
CA THR A 14 2.18 -32.22 1.17
C THR A 14 3.29 -32.44 2.18
N ARG A 15 4.20 -33.40 1.94
CA ARG A 15 5.40 -33.57 2.76
C ARG A 15 6.37 -32.39 2.61
N CYS A 16 6.59 -31.91 1.38
CA CYS A 16 7.40 -30.72 1.12
C CYS A 16 6.85 -29.49 1.85
N LEU A 17 5.53 -29.27 1.80
CA LEU A 17 4.86 -28.19 2.52
C LEU A 17 5.00 -28.29 4.04
N ALA A 18 5.00 -29.49 4.60
CA ALA A 18 5.26 -29.69 6.03
C ALA A 18 6.62 -29.12 6.45
N PHE A 19 7.68 -29.37 5.66
CA PHE A 19 9.00 -28.79 5.90
C PHE A 19 9.02 -27.28 5.66
N MET A 20 8.50 -26.81 4.51
CA MET A 20 8.53 -25.40 4.17
C MET A 20 7.85 -24.54 5.25
N LEU A 21 6.62 -24.90 5.63
CA LEU A 21 5.85 -24.15 6.60
C LEU A 21 6.31 -24.42 8.05
N GLY A 22 6.77 -25.63 8.35
CA GLY A 22 7.37 -26.01 9.62
C GLY A 22 8.63 -25.18 9.93
N ASP A 23 9.49 -24.97 8.95
CA ASP A 23 10.67 -24.10 9.08
C ASP A 23 10.30 -22.60 9.14
N GLY A 24 9.05 -22.24 8.79
CA GLY A 24 8.52 -20.87 8.89
C GLY A 24 8.49 -20.08 7.59
N ILE A 25 8.60 -20.75 6.44
CA ILE A 25 8.39 -20.08 5.16
C ILE A 25 6.93 -19.63 5.07
N ILE A 26 6.74 -18.33 4.88
CA ILE A 26 5.42 -17.74 4.67
C ILE A 26 5.13 -17.63 3.17
N PRO A 27 3.99 -18.17 2.68
CA PRO A 27 3.58 -17.99 1.28
C PRO A 27 3.51 -16.52 0.87
N SER A 28 4.13 -16.18 -0.26
CA SER A 28 4.26 -14.80 -0.76
C SER A 28 4.35 -14.79 -2.29
N ASN A 29 4.53 -13.61 -2.88
CA ASN A 29 4.81 -13.47 -4.31
C ASN A 29 6.32 -13.33 -4.63
N VAL A 30 7.22 -13.55 -3.66
CA VAL A 30 8.68 -13.41 -3.87
C VAL A 30 9.50 -14.47 -3.13
N LYS A 31 10.72 -14.74 -3.62
CA LYS A 31 11.73 -15.59 -2.96
C LYS A 31 11.17 -16.97 -2.53
N ALA A 32 11.56 -17.47 -1.35
CA ALA A 32 11.11 -18.76 -0.83
C ALA A 32 9.59 -18.85 -0.62
N GLY A 33 8.94 -17.74 -0.26
CA GLY A 33 7.49 -17.71 -0.08
C GLY A 33 6.71 -17.92 -1.38
N TYR A 34 7.28 -17.48 -2.51
CA TYR A 34 6.75 -17.80 -3.83
C TYR A 34 6.75 -19.31 -4.10
N LEU A 35 7.84 -20.00 -3.75
CA LEU A 35 7.95 -21.45 -3.92
C LEU A 35 6.92 -22.19 -3.06
N ALA A 36 6.71 -21.75 -1.81
CA ALA A 36 5.69 -22.34 -0.94
C ALA A 36 4.28 -22.20 -1.56
N ARG A 37 3.94 -20.97 -1.99
CA ARG A 37 2.67 -20.69 -2.68
C ARG A 37 2.49 -21.52 -3.95
N LEU A 38 3.56 -21.69 -4.73
CA LEU A 38 3.56 -22.53 -5.93
C LEU A 38 3.20 -23.98 -5.61
N VAL A 39 3.85 -24.58 -4.61
CA VAL A 39 3.56 -25.96 -4.20
C VAL A 39 2.13 -26.09 -3.66
N ILE A 40 1.66 -25.13 -2.86
CA ILE A 40 0.27 -25.08 -2.37
C ILE A 40 -0.72 -25.08 -3.54
N ARG A 41 -0.61 -24.12 -4.46
CA ARG A 41 -1.55 -23.97 -5.59
C ARG A 41 -1.54 -25.18 -6.51
N ARG A 42 -0.35 -25.74 -6.79
CA ARG A 42 -0.22 -26.96 -7.60
C ARG A 42 -0.91 -28.14 -6.92
N THR A 43 -0.77 -28.28 -5.61
CA THR A 43 -1.41 -29.35 -4.83
C THR A 43 -2.93 -29.19 -4.79
N LEU A 44 -3.43 -27.99 -4.53
CA LEU A 44 -4.87 -27.69 -4.53
C LEU A 44 -5.53 -27.97 -5.89
N ARG A 45 -4.84 -27.65 -6.98
CA ARG A 45 -5.29 -28.01 -8.32
C ARG A 45 -5.38 -29.54 -8.48
N MET A 46 -4.32 -30.28 -8.15
CA MET A 46 -4.30 -31.75 -8.27
C MET A 46 -5.40 -32.42 -7.42
N LEU A 47 -5.67 -31.91 -6.22
CA LEU A 47 -6.77 -32.38 -5.38
C LEU A 47 -8.12 -32.18 -6.06
N ARG A 48 -8.33 -31.00 -6.68
CA ARG A 48 -9.54 -30.69 -7.44
C ARG A 48 -9.70 -31.60 -8.66
N ASP A 49 -8.64 -31.82 -9.43
CA ASP A 49 -8.65 -32.66 -10.63
C ASP A 49 -9.06 -34.12 -10.28
N LEU A 50 -8.58 -34.61 -9.13
CA LEU A 50 -8.94 -35.93 -8.60
C LEU A 50 -10.25 -35.97 -7.80
N HIS A 51 -10.96 -34.84 -7.67
CA HIS A 51 -12.19 -34.71 -6.90
C HIS A 51 -12.04 -35.13 -5.42
N ILE A 52 -10.86 -34.89 -4.84
CA ILE A 52 -10.57 -35.15 -3.43
C ILE A 52 -11.04 -33.94 -2.60
N SER A 53 -11.91 -34.18 -1.62
CA SER A 53 -12.49 -33.14 -0.75
C SER A 53 -11.74 -32.92 0.57
N ALA A 54 -10.63 -33.63 0.79
CA ALA A 54 -9.79 -33.45 1.97
C ALA A 54 -9.16 -32.05 1.98
N LYS A 55 -9.07 -31.42 3.17
CA LYS A 55 -8.36 -30.16 3.31
C LYS A 55 -6.86 -30.38 3.16
N LEU A 56 -6.16 -29.43 2.55
CA LEU A 56 -4.72 -29.50 2.42
C LEU A 56 -4.03 -29.52 3.79
N SER A 57 -4.59 -28.80 4.77
CA SER A 57 -4.14 -28.82 6.17
C SER A 57 -4.07 -30.24 6.72
N ASP A 58 -5.11 -31.04 6.51
CA ASP A 58 -5.21 -32.38 7.10
C ASP A 58 -4.10 -33.30 6.54
N LEU A 59 -3.82 -33.19 5.23
CA LEU A 59 -2.75 -33.94 4.58
C LEU A 59 -1.36 -33.54 5.08
N VAL A 60 -1.13 -32.23 5.26
CA VAL A 60 0.15 -31.72 5.80
C VAL A 60 0.34 -32.15 7.25
N LEU A 61 -0.71 -32.08 8.08
CA LEU A 61 -0.66 -32.50 9.47
C LEU A 61 -0.39 -34.00 9.64
N LEU A 62 -0.94 -34.85 8.76
CA LEU A 62 -0.59 -36.27 8.73
C LEU A 62 0.91 -36.51 8.54
N HIS A 63 1.60 -35.70 7.74
CA HIS A 63 3.05 -35.80 7.62
C HIS A 63 3.77 -35.34 8.89
N ILE A 64 3.33 -34.24 9.50
CA ILE A 64 3.92 -33.72 10.76
C ILE A 64 3.80 -34.75 11.88
N ASP A 65 2.65 -35.43 11.99
CA ASP A 65 2.45 -36.49 12.99
C ASP A 65 3.39 -37.68 12.79
N ASN A 66 3.70 -38.01 11.54
CA ASN A 66 4.61 -39.10 11.16
C ASN A 66 6.10 -38.72 11.22
N MET A 67 6.45 -37.48 11.58
CA MET A 67 7.84 -37.01 11.69
C MET A 67 8.13 -36.44 13.09
N PRO A 68 8.05 -37.26 14.16
CA PRO A 68 8.25 -36.81 15.54
C PRO A 68 9.65 -36.28 15.85
N GLU A 69 10.63 -36.51 14.96
CA GLU A 69 11.99 -35.99 15.06
C GLU A 69 12.10 -34.46 14.84
N TYR A 70 11.05 -33.79 14.34
CA TYR A 70 10.95 -32.33 14.20
C TYR A 70 9.87 -31.74 15.14
N PRO A 71 10.11 -31.71 16.47
CA PRO A 71 9.12 -31.24 17.44
C PRO A 71 8.69 -29.79 17.22
N GLU A 72 9.56 -28.95 16.65
CA GLU A 72 9.30 -27.55 16.31
C GLU A 72 8.16 -27.35 15.30
N PHE A 73 7.87 -28.35 14.46
CA PHE A 73 6.75 -28.28 13.51
C PHE A 73 5.41 -28.35 14.25
N ARG A 74 5.35 -29.11 15.37
CA ARG A 74 4.14 -29.22 16.19
C ARG A 74 3.79 -27.91 16.88
N GLU A 75 4.81 -27.13 17.28
CA GLU A 75 4.60 -25.80 17.86
C GLU A 75 3.97 -24.80 16.88
N ARG A 76 3.93 -25.12 15.58
CA ARG A 76 3.43 -24.27 14.50
C ARG A 76 2.16 -24.80 13.85
N ILE A 77 1.55 -25.87 14.36
CA ILE A 77 0.35 -26.49 13.78
C ILE A 77 -0.77 -25.47 13.55
N ASP A 78 -1.06 -24.62 14.53
CA ASP A 78 -2.11 -23.60 14.41
C ASP A 78 -1.81 -22.62 13.28
N THR A 79 -0.56 -22.15 13.22
CA THR A 79 -0.08 -21.24 12.16
C THR A 79 -0.14 -21.88 10.78
N ILE A 80 0.34 -23.13 10.65
CA ILE A 80 0.34 -23.88 9.38
C ILE A 80 -1.10 -24.07 8.89
N THR A 81 -2.00 -24.44 9.80
CA THR A 81 -3.42 -24.66 9.49
C THR A 81 -4.07 -23.37 9.01
N GLU A 82 -3.82 -22.25 9.68
CA GLU A 82 -4.37 -20.94 9.28
C GLU A 82 -3.82 -20.49 7.92
N ILE A 83 -2.51 -20.66 7.67
CA ILE A 83 -1.87 -20.34 6.38
C ILE A 83 -2.53 -21.12 5.25
N LEU A 84 -2.67 -22.44 5.41
CA LEU A 84 -3.22 -23.31 4.36
C LEU A 84 -4.69 -22.99 4.09
N ALA A 85 -5.49 -22.74 5.13
CA ALA A 85 -6.88 -22.33 4.97
C ALA A 85 -7.01 -21.00 4.19
N LEU A 86 -6.17 -20.01 4.50
CA LEU A 86 -6.17 -18.73 3.78
C LEU A 86 -5.69 -18.86 2.33
N GLU A 87 -4.70 -19.71 2.06
CA GLU A 87 -4.25 -19.93 0.68
C GLU A 87 -5.27 -20.75 -0.13
N GLU A 88 -6.03 -21.66 0.50
CA GLU A 88 -7.18 -22.33 -0.12
C GLU A 88 -8.26 -21.34 -0.56
N GLU A 89 -8.68 -20.44 0.35
CA GLU A 89 -9.67 -19.39 0.06
C GLU A 89 -9.18 -18.47 -1.08
N ARG A 90 -7.93 -17.97 -0.97
CA ARG A 90 -7.32 -17.12 -2.00
C ARG A 90 -7.24 -17.83 -3.35
N PHE A 91 -6.93 -19.13 -3.36
CA PHE A 91 -6.84 -19.89 -4.59
C PHE A 91 -8.21 -19.99 -5.28
N ALA A 92 -9.28 -20.25 -4.52
CA ALA A 92 -10.64 -20.28 -5.05
C ALA A 92 -11.01 -18.92 -5.70
N ASP A 93 -10.78 -17.81 -5.00
CA ASP A 93 -11.02 -16.46 -5.52
C ASP A 93 -10.17 -16.12 -6.76
N THR A 94 -8.94 -16.62 -6.80
CA THR A 94 -8.03 -16.43 -7.94
C THR A 94 -8.52 -17.19 -9.17
N LEU A 95 -9.04 -18.40 -9.02
CA LEU A 95 -9.56 -19.19 -10.14
C LEU A 95 -10.76 -18.52 -10.81
N ASP A 96 -11.71 -18.02 -10.00
CA ASP A 96 -12.92 -17.36 -10.49
C ASP A 96 -12.62 -16.08 -11.29
N ARG A 97 -11.69 -15.26 -10.77
CA ARG A 97 -11.22 -14.05 -11.48
C ARG A 97 -10.33 -14.39 -12.67
N GLY A 98 -9.49 -15.40 -12.51
CA GLY A 98 -8.49 -15.81 -13.49
C GLY A 98 -9.12 -16.30 -14.79
N ARG A 99 -10.19 -17.09 -14.71
CA ARG A 99 -10.89 -17.58 -15.91
C ARG A 99 -11.39 -16.44 -16.80
N ARG A 100 -11.98 -15.39 -16.22
CA ARG A 100 -12.45 -14.22 -16.97
C ARG A 100 -11.31 -13.44 -17.62
N LEU A 101 -10.19 -13.30 -16.91
CA LEU A 101 -9.01 -12.62 -17.43
C LEU A 101 -8.41 -13.37 -18.61
N VAL A 102 -8.24 -14.70 -18.48
CA VAL A 102 -7.72 -15.54 -19.55
C VAL A 102 -8.62 -15.49 -20.77
N GLN A 103 -9.94 -15.52 -20.61
CA GLN A 103 -10.87 -15.39 -21.74
C GLN A 103 -10.72 -14.04 -22.46
N LYS A 104 -10.48 -12.95 -21.73
CA LYS A 104 -10.22 -11.63 -22.32
C LYS A 104 -8.89 -11.60 -23.06
N THR A 105 -7.82 -12.13 -22.47
CA THR A 105 -6.50 -12.23 -23.12
C THR A 105 -6.58 -13.11 -24.37
N ALA A 106 -7.23 -14.25 -24.27
CA ALA A 106 -7.44 -15.17 -25.39
C ALA A 106 -8.21 -14.50 -26.54
N ALA A 107 -9.18 -13.62 -26.28
CA ALA A 107 -9.88 -12.88 -27.34
C ALA A 107 -8.92 -12.06 -28.22
N HIS A 108 -7.87 -11.45 -27.65
CA HIS A 108 -6.87 -10.69 -28.40
C HIS A 108 -6.02 -11.57 -29.32
N PHE A 109 -5.57 -12.73 -28.83
CA PHE A 109 -4.80 -13.68 -29.63
C PHE A 109 -5.67 -14.37 -30.70
N ARG A 110 -6.96 -14.59 -30.40
CA ARG A 110 -7.93 -15.11 -31.36
C ARG A 110 -8.11 -14.18 -32.56
N GLU A 111 -8.23 -12.88 -32.34
CA GLU A 111 -8.34 -11.87 -33.42
C GLU A 111 -7.12 -11.88 -34.34
N ARG A 112 -5.96 -12.27 -33.83
CA ARG A 112 -4.68 -12.35 -34.56
C ARG A 112 -4.36 -13.75 -35.10
N ASN A 113 -5.21 -14.75 -34.81
CA ASN A 113 -4.99 -16.16 -35.13
C ASN A 113 -3.65 -16.71 -34.60
N GLU A 114 -3.25 -16.25 -33.42
CA GLU A 114 -1.99 -16.63 -32.73
C GLU A 114 -2.29 -17.52 -31.51
N THR A 115 -1.31 -18.33 -31.10
CA THR A 115 -1.35 -19.05 -29.82
C THR A 115 -0.87 -18.16 -28.68
N ILE A 116 -1.31 -18.44 -27.45
CA ILE A 116 -0.78 -17.73 -26.28
C ILE A 116 0.64 -18.23 -26.01
N PRO A 117 1.67 -17.36 -26.04
CA PRO A 117 3.05 -17.78 -25.81
C PRO A 117 3.27 -18.14 -24.33
N GLU A 118 4.22 -19.04 -24.06
CA GLU A 118 4.53 -19.50 -22.70
C GLU A 118 4.94 -18.36 -21.75
N VAL A 119 5.57 -17.30 -22.27
CA VAL A 119 5.93 -16.09 -21.51
C VAL A 119 4.69 -15.39 -20.94
N GLU A 120 3.59 -15.34 -21.70
CA GLU A 120 2.33 -14.74 -21.26
C GLU A 120 1.67 -15.60 -20.16
N LEU A 121 1.77 -16.94 -20.28
CA LEU A 121 1.30 -17.87 -19.25
C LEU A 121 2.10 -17.74 -17.94
N ILE A 122 3.42 -17.53 -18.04
CA ILE A 122 4.27 -17.21 -16.89
C ILE A 122 3.83 -15.90 -16.27
N GLN A 123 3.50 -14.88 -17.07
CA GLN A 123 3.01 -13.60 -16.55
C GLN A 123 1.64 -13.73 -15.87
N LEU A 124 0.71 -14.50 -16.45
CA LEU A 124 -0.58 -14.80 -15.83
C LEU A 124 -0.41 -15.55 -14.50
N TYR A 125 0.56 -16.46 -14.42
CA TYR A 125 0.89 -17.16 -13.20
C TYR A 125 1.54 -16.23 -12.15
N ASP A 126 2.56 -15.46 -12.53
CA ASP A 126 3.30 -14.55 -11.63
C ASP A 126 2.43 -13.40 -11.12
N THR A 127 1.63 -12.81 -12.00
CA THR A 127 0.87 -11.57 -11.70
C THR A 127 -0.50 -11.87 -11.13
N HIS A 128 -1.17 -12.88 -11.66
CA HIS A 128 -2.57 -13.16 -11.33
C HIS A 128 -2.75 -14.49 -10.60
N GLY A 129 -1.70 -15.29 -10.46
CA GLY A 129 -1.73 -16.55 -9.73
C GLY A 129 -2.46 -17.68 -10.44
N ILE A 130 -2.68 -17.55 -11.76
CA ILE A 130 -3.49 -18.47 -12.55
C ILE A 130 -2.64 -19.65 -12.98
N PRO A 131 -2.94 -20.90 -12.56
CA PRO A 131 -2.21 -22.08 -13.02
C PRO A 131 -2.24 -22.22 -14.55
N PRO A 132 -1.13 -22.65 -15.18
CA PRO A 132 -1.04 -22.77 -16.63
C PRO A 132 -2.09 -23.73 -17.22
N GLU A 133 -2.48 -24.77 -16.49
CA GLU A 133 -3.52 -25.72 -16.93
C GLU A 133 -4.90 -25.08 -16.95
N ILE A 134 -5.23 -24.27 -15.93
CA ILE A 134 -6.48 -23.51 -15.89
C ILE A 134 -6.50 -22.44 -16.99
N ALA A 135 -5.36 -21.81 -17.25
CA ALA A 135 -5.22 -20.89 -18.38
C ALA A 135 -5.43 -21.62 -19.72
N LYS A 136 -4.89 -22.82 -19.87
CA LYS A 136 -5.10 -23.66 -21.07
C LYS A 136 -6.57 -24.05 -21.25
N GLU A 137 -7.26 -24.48 -20.19
CA GLU A 137 -8.69 -24.80 -20.23
C GLU A 137 -9.54 -23.58 -20.60
N ALA A 138 -9.33 -22.45 -19.91
CA ALA A 138 -10.09 -21.22 -20.16
C ALA A 138 -9.83 -20.62 -21.55
N ALA A 139 -8.59 -20.74 -22.07
CA ALA A 139 -8.25 -20.33 -23.43
C ALA A 139 -8.89 -21.25 -24.48
N ALA A 140 -8.94 -22.56 -24.22
CA ALA A 140 -9.60 -23.51 -25.10
C ALA A 140 -11.11 -23.24 -25.21
N GLU A 141 -11.78 -22.89 -24.11
CA GLU A 141 -13.18 -22.43 -24.11
C GLU A 141 -13.40 -21.17 -24.96
N ALA A 142 -12.41 -20.27 -25.00
CA ALA A 142 -12.42 -19.08 -25.83
C ALA A 142 -12.04 -19.34 -27.30
N GLY A 143 -11.67 -20.57 -27.65
CA GLY A 143 -11.30 -21.01 -28.99
C GLY A 143 -9.83 -20.78 -29.36
N VAL A 144 -8.92 -20.62 -28.38
CA VAL A 144 -7.48 -20.41 -28.60
C VAL A 144 -6.69 -21.61 -28.10
N ARG A 145 -5.74 -22.10 -28.91
CA ARG A 145 -4.80 -23.16 -28.47
C ARG A 145 -3.68 -22.59 -27.61
N VAL A 146 -3.32 -23.35 -26.58
CA VAL A 146 -2.20 -23.09 -25.68
C VAL A 146 -1.34 -24.34 -25.61
N GLU A 147 -0.04 -24.17 -25.84
CA GLU A 147 0.97 -25.21 -25.68
C GLU A 147 1.70 -24.99 -24.35
N LEU A 148 1.74 -26.03 -23.51
CA LEU A 148 2.42 -26.00 -22.21
C LEU A 148 3.67 -26.86 -22.30
N SER A 149 4.83 -26.32 -21.90
CA SER A 149 6.04 -27.14 -21.80
C SER A 149 6.03 -28.00 -20.54
N ASP A 150 6.65 -29.18 -20.61
CA ASP A 150 6.83 -30.06 -19.44
C ASP A 150 7.70 -29.41 -18.35
N THR A 151 8.45 -28.36 -18.72
CA THR A 151 9.37 -27.64 -17.83
C THR A 151 8.78 -26.36 -17.24
N PHE A 152 7.51 -26.03 -17.50
CA PHE A 152 6.89 -24.75 -17.10
C PHE A 152 7.15 -24.40 -15.63
N TYR A 153 6.82 -25.31 -14.71
CA TYR A 153 6.98 -25.06 -13.27
C TYR A 153 8.44 -24.94 -12.84
N SER A 154 9.34 -25.67 -13.50
CA SER A 154 10.78 -25.55 -13.28
C SER A 154 11.32 -24.20 -13.75
N LEU A 155 10.83 -23.68 -14.87
CA LEU A 155 11.18 -22.35 -15.38
C LEU A 155 10.71 -21.25 -14.44
N VAL A 156 9.46 -21.36 -13.98
CA VAL A 156 8.86 -20.44 -13.01
C VAL A 156 9.61 -20.46 -11.69
N ALA A 157 9.89 -21.64 -11.13
CA ALA A 157 10.68 -21.77 -9.91
C ALA A 157 12.10 -21.20 -10.08
N LYS A 158 12.78 -21.48 -11.20
CA LYS A 158 14.14 -20.99 -11.49
C LYS A 158 14.21 -19.47 -11.61
N LYS A 159 13.17 -18.84 -12.14
CA LYS A 159 13.06 -17.37 -12.23
C LYS A 159 13.06 -16.72 -10.84
N HIS A 160 12.35 -17.32 -9.88
CA HIS A 160 12.20 -16.79 -8.51
C HIS A 160 13.21 -17.32 -7.49
N ASN A 161 13.96 -18.37 -7.84
CA ASN A 161 15.03 -18.94 -7.02
C ASN A 161 16.36 -18.18 -7.17
N ARG A 162 16.48 -17.29 -8.16
CA ARG A 162 17.54 -16.27 -8.11
C ARG A 162 17.22 -15.35 -6.94
N ALA A 163 17.85 -15.63 -5.80
CA ALA A 163 18.18 -14.55 -4.89
C ALA A 163 18.86 -13.51 -5.76
N GLU A 164 18.15 -12.44 -6.09
CA GLU A 164 18.79 -11.20 -6.49
C GLU A 164 19.71 -10.89 -5.32
N ALA A 165 20.96 -11.36 -5.41
CA ALA A 165 22.06 -10.61 -4.88
C ALA A 165 21.85 -9.26 -5.54
N ALA A 166 21.24 -8.35 -4.79
CA ALA A 166 21.39 -6.94 -5.07
C ALA A 166 22.90 -6.76 -5.01
N GLU A 167 23.56 -6.92 -6.15
CA GLU A 167 24.84 -6.32 -6.44
C GLU A 167 24.55 -4.84 -6.26
N ARG A 168 24.63 -4.37 -5.01
CA ARG A 168 25.17 -3.05 -4.78
C ARG A 168 26.50 -3.12 -5.48
N GLU A 169 26.58 -2.48 -6.65
CA GLU A 169 27.86 -2.11 -7.23
C GLU A 169 28.57 -1.33 -6.11
N GLU A 170 29.37 -2.03 -5.31
CA GLU A 170 30.34 -1.35 -4.47
C GLU A 170 31.24 -0.64 -5.47
N PRO A 171 31.26 0.71 -5.50
CA PRO A 171 32.15 1.41 -6.40
C PRO A 171 33.55 0.89 -6.10
N GLY A 172 34.17 0.25 -7.10
CA GLY A 172 35.38 -0.57 -6.98
C GLY A 172 36.63 0.24 -6.64
N TYR A 173 36.62 0.91 -5.49
CA TYR A 173 37.74 1.62 -4.94
C TYR A 173 38.47 0.68 -4.00
N ARG A 174 39.44 -0.05 -4.55
CA ARG A 174 40.53 -0.55 -3.71
C ARG A 174 41.35 0.65 -3.27
N LEU A 175 41.55 0.80 -1.97
CA LEU A 175 42.43 1.82 -1.38
C LEU A 175 43.73 1.16 -0.91
N PRO A 176 44.61 0.71 -1.84
CA PRO A 176 45.79 -0.06 -1.49
C PRO A 176 46.72 0.74 -0.57
N GLY A 177 47.14 0.13 0.54
CA GLY A 177 48.10 0.70 1.48
C GLY A 177 47.51 1.52 2.63
N ILE A 178 46.18 1.65 2.71
CA ILE A 178 45.49 2.22 3.88
C ILE A 178 45.08 1.08 4.82
N LYS A 179 45.40 1.20 6.12
CA LYS A 179 44.97 0.23 7.13
C LYS A 179 43.49 0.43 7.45
N PRO A 180 42.74 -0.64 7.79
CA PRO A 180 41.35 -0.52 8.24
C PRO A 180 41.21 0.45 9.42
N THR A 181 40.16 1.27 9.41
CA THR A 181 39.86 2.21 10.50
C THR A 181 39.36 1.46 11.73
N LEU A 182 39.89 1.78 12.91
CA LEU A 182 39.39 1.23 14.17
C LEU A 182 38.06 1.90 14.58
N GLY A 183 36.95 1.18 14.44
CA GLY A 183 35.63 1.64 14.90
C GLY A 183 35.47 1.53 16.42
N MET A 184 35.69 2.62 17.14
CA MET A 184 35.60 2.67 18.61
C MET A 184 34.16 2.70 19.14
N TYR A 185 33.17 2.88 18.26
CA TYR A 185 31.74 2.99 18.62
C TYR A 185 31.16 1.71 19.24
N TYR A 186 31.84 0.57 19.12
CA TYR A 186 31.47 -0.65 19.84
C TYR A 186 31.99 -0.69 21.28
N ASP A 187 33.19 -0.17 21.52
CA ASP A 187 33.85 -0.25 22.83
C ASP A 187 33.40 0.87 23.77
N ALA A 188 33.05 2.02 23.21
CA ALA A 188 32.67 3.21 23.97
C ALA A 188 31.37 3.87 23.44
N PRO A 189 30.22 3.17 23.48
CA PRO A 189 28.97 3.64 22.88
C PRO A 189 28.41 4.93 23.51
N ALA A 190 28.83 5.25 24.75
CA ALA A 190 28.42 6.45 25.48
C ALA A 190 29.37 7.66 25.28
N GLN A 191 30.49 7.49 24.56
CA GLN A 191 31.39 8.59 24.26
C GLN A 191 30.91 9.36 23.03
N ALA A 192 30.97 10.69 23.11
CA ALA A 192 30.61 11.58 22.01
C ALA A 192 31.81 12.29 21.37
N GLU A 193 32.97 12.28 22.03
CA GLU A 193 34.18 12.96 21.60
C GLU A 193 35.38 12.01 21.62
N PHE A 194 36.24 12.11 20.61
CA PHE A 194 37.46 11.30 20.49
C PHE A 194 38.57 12.07 19.80
N ARG A 195 39.81 11.59 19.96
CA ARG A 195 40.98 12.05 19.20
C ARG A 195 41.42 10.99 18.21
N ALA A 196 41.80 11.42 17.02
CA ALA A 196 42.28 10.55 15.96
C ALA A 196 43.30 11.27 15.09
N LYS A 197 43.96 10.50 14.22
CA LYS A 197 44.90 11.00 13.22
C LYS A 197 44.34 10.78 11.83
N VAL A 198 44.45 11.78 10.97
CA VAL A 198 44.09 11.66 9.55
C VAL A 198 45.13 10.79 8.85
N VAL A 199 44.70 9.65 8.32
CA VAL A 199 45.59 8.70 7.62
C VAL A 199 45.56 8.87 6.11
N ALA A 200 44.46 9.39 5.56
CA ALA A 200 44.30 9.72 4.15
C ALA A 200 43.14 10.70 3.91
N VAL A 201 43.12 11.28 2.71
CA VAL A 201 41.98 12.02 2.16
C VAL A 201 41.64 11.36 0.83
N VAL A 202 40.38 10.98 0.64
CA VAL A 202 39.90 10.22 -0.53
C VAL A 202 38.65 10.90 -1.05
N ASN A 203 38.68 11.40 -2.29
CA ASN A 203 37.55 12.06 -2.96
C ASN A 203 36.91 13.21 -2.13
N GLY A 204 37.72 13.98 -1.40
CA GLY A 204 37.22 15.03 -0.51
C GLY A 204 36.79 14.54 0.88
N GLY A 205 36.66 13.23 1.09
CA GLY A 205 36.40 12.61 2.39
C GLY A 205 37.67 12.35 3.21
N VAL A 206 37.51 12.28 4.53
CA VAL A 206 38.61 12.11 5.50
C VAL A 206 38.63 10.68 6.02
N VAL A 207 39.81 10.06 6.02
CA VAL A 207 40.02 8.73 6.62
C VAL A 207 40.85 8.89 7.89
N LEU A 208 40.39 8.29 8.99
CA LEU A 208 41.02 8.33 10.31
C LEU A 208 41.62 6.97 10.69
N ASP A 209 42.58 6.97 11.61
CA ASP A 209 43.12 5.73 12.21
C ASP A 209 42.09 5.03 13.10
N ARG A 210 41.27 5.83 13.81
CA ARG A 210 40.17 5.38 14.67
C ARG A 210 39.02 6.38 14.63
N THR A 211 37.78 5.93 14.89
CA THR A 211 36.62 6.82 14.88
C THR A 211 35.50 6.35 15.81
N LEU A 212 34.80 7.31 16.43
CA LEU A 212 33.50 7.06 17.08
C LEU A 212 32.32 7.22 16.12
N PHE A 213 32.49 7.78 14.91
CA PHE A 213 31.39 7.89 13.97
C PHE A 213 30.97 6.49 13.47
N TYR A 214 29.69 6.17 13.60
CA TYR A 214 29.12 4.97 13.02
C TYR A 214 28.90 5.19 11.52
N PRO A 215 29.48 4.33 10.65
CA PRO A 215 29.15 4.36 9.23
C PRO A 215 27.75 3.80 8.97
N GLU A 216 27.10 4.23 7.91
CA GLU A 216 25.79 3.68 7.53
C GLU A 216 25.85 2.15 7.36
N GLY A 217 24.90 1.43 7.97
CA GLY A 217 24.88 -0.03 7.96
C GLY A 217 23.72 -0.63 8.73
N GLY A 218 23.26 -1.83 8.33
CA GLY A 218 22.20 -2.55 9.06
C GLY A 218 20.87 -1.78 9.19
N GLY A 219 20.58 -0.89 8.24
CA GLY A 219 19.42 -0.01 8.24
C GLY A 219 19.53 1.18 9.21
N GLN A 220 20.65 1.35 9.91
CA GLN A 220 20.95 2.54 10.71
C GLN A 220 21.73 3.54 9.85
N PRO A 221 21.24 4.80 9.73
CA PRO A 221 21.96 5.86 9.02
C PRO A 221 23.29 6.22 9.69
N ALA A 222 24.21 6.78 8.90
CA ALA A 222 25.48 7.28 9.39
C ALA A 222 25.31 8.36 10.47
N ASP A 223 26.28 8.43 11.38
CA ASP A 223 26.37 9.56 12.29
C ASP A 223 26.88 10.82 11.61
N HIS A 224 26.40 11.96 12.10
CA HIS A 224 26.90 13.27 11.72
C HIS A 224 27.65 13.88 12.90
N GLY A 225 28.33 14.99 12.65
CA GLY A 225 29.06 15.70 13.70
C GLY A 225 30.07 16.68 13.13
N THR A 226 31.20 16.83 13.81
CA THR A 226 32.23 17.79 13.42
C THR A 226 33.62 17.26 13.75
N LEU A 227 34.56 17.47 12.83
CA LEU A 227 35.99 17.27 13.06
C LEU A 227 36.66 18.62 13.29
N TYR A 228 37.53 18.70 14.28
CA TYR A 228 38.28 19.90 14.66
C TYR A 228 39.78 19.66 14.50
N ALA A 229 40.49 20.61 13.86
CA ALA A 229 41.95 20.69 13.79
C ALA A 229 42.39 22.07 14.30
N GLY A 230 42.72 22.16 15.59
CA GLY A 230 43.00 23.44 16.23
C GLY A 230 41.76 24.36 16.23
N ASN A 231 41.85 25.51 15.55
CA ASN A 231 40.74 26.47 15.44
C ASN A 231 39.87 26.26 14.20
N GLU A 232 40.24 25.35 13.31
CA GLU A 232 39.48 25.04 12.11
C GLU A 232 38.57 23.83 12.36
N SER A 233 37.42 23.81 11.70
CA SER A 233 36.45 22.72 11.83
C SER A 233 35.71 22.47 10.53
N SER A 234 35.29 21.24 10.32
CA SER A 234 34.40 20.87 9.22
C SER A 234 33.37 19.84 9.68
N LYS A 235 32.12 19.99 9.22
CA LYS A 235 31.02 19.10 9.58
C LYS A 235 31.15 17.80 8.82
N VAL A 236 30.93 16.69 9.53
CA VAL A 236 30.79 15.37 8.94
C VAL A 236 29.33 15.21 8.54
N LEU A 237 29.10 15.08 7.22
CA LEU A 237 27.76 15.01 6.61
C LEU A 237 27.33 13.56 6.36
N ASP A 238 28.26 12.66 6.13
CA ASP A 238 28.00 11.24 5.92
C ASP A 238 29.25 10.41 6.28
N VAL A 239 29.04 9.12 6.58
CA VAL A 239 30.11 8.19 6.96
C VAL A 239 29.84 6.82 6.34
N GLN A 240 30.77 6.36 5.51
CA GLN A 240 30.60 5.14 4.71
C GLN A 240 31.79 4.19 4.89
N ILE A 241 31.58 2.89 4.66
CA ILE A 241 32.66 1.90 4.60
C ILE A 241 32.99 1.62 3.14
N LEU A 242 34.26 1.80 2.75
CA LEU A 242 34.80 1.40 1.45
C LEU A 242 35.98 0.45 1.68
N ASP A 243 35.87 -0.82 1.26
CA ASP A 243 36.94 -1.83 1.42
C ASP A 243 37.46 -1.97 2.87
N GLY A 244 36.53 -1.91 3.85
CA GLY A 244 36.86 -1.98 5.28
C GLY A 244 37.45 -0.69 5.88
N ILE A 245 37.50 0.40 5.12
CA ILE A 245 37.99 1.71 5.55
C ILE A 245 36.80 2.64 5.76
N ILE A 246 36.77 3.36 6.89
CA ILE A 246 35.70 4.31 7.20
C ILE A 246 36.08 5.67 6.61
N VAL A 247 35.26 6.14 5.67
CA VAL A 247 35.41 7.43 5.00
C VAL A 247 34.36 8.39 5.53
N HIS A 248 34.81 9.57 5.99
CA HIS A 248 33.95 10.62 6.52
C HIS A 248 33.79 11.68 5.44
N GLU A 249 32.58 11.84 4.89
CA GLU A 249 32.27 12.93 3.98
C GLU A 249 32.13 14.22 4.79
N VAL A 250 32.82 15.27 4.35
CA VAL A 250 32.93 16.53 5.08
C VAL A 250 32.45 17.71 4.24
N ASP A 251 31.83 18.70 4.87
CA ASP A 251 31.32 19.91 4.19
C ASP A 251 32.43 20.81 3.62
N SER A 252 33.66 20.68 4.14
CA SER A 252 34.83 21.43 3.70
C SER A 252 36.11 20.62 3.97
N GLN A 253 36.73 20.12 2.90
CA GLN A 253 37.97 19.37 3.01
C GLN A 253 39.14 20.32 3.33
N ILE A 254 39.47 20.44 4.61
CA ILE A 254 40.56 21.31 5.11
C ILE A 254 41.72 20.52 5.74
N PHE A 255 41.53 19.22 5.98
CA PHE A 255 42.47 18.36 6.70
C PHE A 255 43.55 17.77 5.80
N ARG A 256 44.71 17.44 6.35
CA ARG A 256 45.81 16.79 5.65
C ARG A 256 46.19 15.48 6.33
N LYS A 257 46.73 14.55 5.54
CA LYS A 257 47.32 13.33 6.07
C LYS A 257 48.39 13.70 7.10
N GLY A 258 48.24 13.18 8.32
CA GLY A 258 49.13 13.46 9.43
C GLY A 258 48.51 14.33 10.53
N ASP A 259 47.44 15.06 10.23
CA ASP A 259 46.80 15.96 11.18
C ASP A 259 46.19 15.21 12.37
N GLU A 260 46.33 15.78 13.56
CA GLU A 260 45.60 15.36 14.74
C GLU A 260 44.26 16.10 14.79
N VAL A 261 43.17 15.33 14.88
CA VAL A 261 41.82 15.86 14.91
C VAL A 261 41.07 15.42 16.16
N THR A 262 40.19 16.29 16.65
CA THR A 262 39.17 15.92 17.64
C THR A 262 37.85 15.76 16.91
N GLY A 263 37.23 14.58 16.98
CA GLY A 263 35.91 14.33 16.43
C GLY A 263 34.85 14.43 17.51
N LYS A 264 33.74 15.11 17.19
CA LYS A 264 32.56 15.23 18.04
C LYS A 264 31.34 14.78 17.26
N ILE A 265 30.66 13.74 17.73
CA ILE A 265 29.42 13.25 17.11
C ILE A 265 28.23 14.10 17.54
N ASP A 266 27.23 14.21 16.67
CA ASP A 266 25.90 14.69 17.03
C ASP A 266 25.23 13.66 17.94
N TRP A 267 25.25 13.94 19.24
CA TRP A 267 24.74 13.02 20.26
C TRP A 267 23.22 12.85 20.22
N GLU A 268 22.48 13.89 19.81
CA GLU A 268 21.01 13.79 19.70
C GLU A 268 20.63 12.83 18.58
N ARG A 269 21.28 12.96 17.42
CA ARG A 269 21.13 12.03 16.29
C ARG A 269 21.53 10.61 16.69
N ARG A 270 22.71 10.42 17.28
CA ARG A 270 23.20 9.11 17.74
C ARG A 270 22.23 8.47 18.72
N SER A 271 21.77 9.22 19.71
CA SER A 271 20.83 8.74 20.72
C SER A 271 19.50 8.32 20.09
N ALA A 272 18.97 9.10 19.16
CA ALA A 272 17.76 8.73 18.42
C ALA A 272 17.95 7.41 17.65
N HIS A 273 19.08 7.23 16.96
CA HIS A 273 19.40 5.98 16.28
C HIS A 273 19.50 4.80 17.25
N MET A 274 20.25 4.93 18.35
CA MET A 274 20.40 3.87 19.36
C MET A 274 19.06 3.44 19.98
N ARG A 275 18.18 4.40 20.27
CA ARG A 275 16.83 4.15 20.79
C ARG A 275 15.98 3.39 19.78
N HIS A 276 15.89 3.86 18.53
CA HIS A 276 15.13 3.19 17.48
C HIS A 276 15.71 1.81 17.14
N HIS A 277 17.03 1.65 17.18
CA HIS A 277 17.67 0.36 16.90
C HIS A 277 17.29 -0.66 17.97
N THR A 278 17.45 -0.31 19.24
CA THR A 278 17.09 -1.21 20.34
C THR A 278 15.58 -1.47 20.39
N ALA A 279 14.76 -0.46 20.09
CA ALA A 279 13.32 -0.63 19.93
C ALA A 279 12.93 -1.58 18.79
N THR A 280 13.74 -1.65 17.72
CA THR A 280 13.53 -2.61 16.61
C THR A 280 13.55 -4.05 17.13
N HIS A 281 14.53 -4.40 17.96
CA HIS A 281 14.66 -5.73 18.57
C HIS A 281 13.45 -6.06 19.45
N ILE A 282 13.07 -5.12 20.33
CA ILE A 282 11.93 -5.30 21.25
C ILE A 282 10.61 -5.44 20.49
N ILE A 283 10.40 -4.66 19.42
CA ILE A 283 9.19 -4.76 18.60
C ILE A 283 9.18 -6.08 17.82
N ASN A 284 10.33 -6.52 17.29
CA ASN A 284 10.44 -7.79 16.58
C ASN A 284 10.05 -8.96 17.51
N GLU A 285 10.61 -8.98 18.73
CA GLU A 285 10.30 -10.00 19.74
C GLU A 285 8.85 -9.92 20.22
N SER A 286 8.33 -8.71 20.45
CA SER A 286 6.92 -8.50 20.80
C SER A 286 5.99 -8.99 19.68
N ALA A 287 6.35 -8.78 18.41
CA ALA A 287 5.62 -9.30 17.27
C ALA A 287 5.64 -10.83 17.21
N LYS A 288 6.79 -11.49 17.47
CA LYS A 288 6.87 -12.95 17.59
C LYS A 288 5.95 -13.49 18.70
N LYS A 289 5.92 -12.83 19.86
CA LYS A 289 5.08 -13.20 21.01
C LYS A 289 3.58 -13.04 20.73
N VAL A 290 3.18 -12.04 19.94
CA VAL A 290 1.76 -11.76 19.64
C VAL A 290 1.25 -12.53 18.42
N LEU A 291 2.05 -12.56 17.35
CA LEU A 291 1.63 -13.05 16.04
C LEU A 291 2.06 -14.51 15.80
N GLY A 292 3.16 -14.96 16.41
CA GLY A 292 3.68 -16.33 16.28
C GLY A 292 5.16 -16.40 15.91
N LYS A 293 5.76 -17.59 16.03
CA LYS A 293 7.20 -17.83 15.79
C LYS A 293 7.64 -17.73 14.32
N HIS A 294 6.69 -17.60 13.38
CA HIS A 294 6.96 -17.42 11.95
C HIS A 294 7.37 -15.99 11.58
N ILE A 295 7.33 -15.06 12.52
CA ILE A 295 7.78 -13.69 12.32
C ILE A 295 9.30 -13.67 12.08
N TRP A 296 9.67 -13.16 10.92
CA TRP A 296 11.05 -13.01 10.47
C TRP A 296 11.25 -11.64 9.84
N GLN A 297 12.33 -10.95 10.22
CA GLN A 297 12.70 -9.66 9.66
C GLN A 297 13.15 -9.83 8.21
N THR A 298 12.52 -9.05 7.33
CA THR A 298 12.85 -8.97 5.90
C THR A 298 13.52 -7.65 5.55
N GLY A 299 13.40 -6.64 6.42
CA GLY A 299 14.05 -5.35 6.29
C GLY A 299 13.83 -4.48 7.52
N ALA A 300 14.74 -3.54 7.75
CA ALA A 300 14.58 -2.50 8.77
C ALA A 300 15.26 -1.22 8.30
N GLN A 301 14.68 -0.07 8.60
CA GLN A 301 15.30 1.24 8.37
C GLN A 301 14.98 2.15 9.56
N LYS A 302 15.99 2.89 10.02
CA LYS A 302 15.87 3.83 11.12
C LYS A 302 16.06 5.25 10.58
N SER A 303 15.47 6.22 11.27
CA SER A 303 15.76 7.65 11.15
C SER A 303 15.73 8.27 12.54
N VAL A 304 15.93 9.59 12.62
CA VAL A 304 15.87 10.32 13.90
C VAL A 304 14.44 10.43 14.44
N ASP A 305 13.43 10.45 13.56
CA ASP A 305 12.03 10.68 13.93
C ASP A 305 11.15 9.43 13.88
N ARG A 306 11.58 8.38 13.19
CA ARG A 306 10.83 7.11 13.08
C ARG A 306 11.72 5.96 12.64
N ALA A 307 11.23 4.75 12.78
CA ALA A 307 11.80 3.55 12.21
C ALA A 307 10.71 2.66 11.62
N ARG A 308 11.13 1.74 10.76
CA ARG A 308 10.28 0.72 10.16
C ARG A 308 10.94 -0.65 10.30
N LEU A 309 10.10 -1.65 10.55
CA LEU A 309 10.46 -3.05 10.59
C LEU A 309 9.50 -3.82 9.67
N ASP A 310 10.07 -4.53 8.70
CA ASP A 310 9.33 -5.32 7.73
C ASP A 310 9.43 -6.79 8.17
N ILE A 311 8.30 -7.42 8.47
CA ILE A 311 8.23 -8.78 9.00
C ILE A 311 7.43 -9.72 8.09
N THR A 312 7.80 -10.99 8.07
CA THR A 312 6.99 -12.04 7.43
C THR A 312 5.69 -12.25 8.18
N HIS A 313 4.56 -12.07 7.50
CA HIS A 313 3.24 -12.35 8.07
C HIS A 313 2.22 -12.62 6.97
N PHE A 314 1.37 -13.63 7.15
CA PHE A 314 0.48 -14.14 6.10
C PHE A 314 -0.87 -13.40 5.99
N LYS A 315 -1.22 -12.58 6.99
CA LYS A 315 -2.46 -11.77 7.05
C LYS A 315 -2.16 -10.32 7.44
N ARG A 316 -3.18 -9.44 7.43
CA ARG A 316 -3.04 -8.05 7.90
C ARG A 316 -2.98 -8.07 9.42
N ILE A 317 -2.05 -7.29 9.99
CA ILE A 317 -2.00 -7.09 11.44
C ILE A 317 -3.17 -6.17 11.83
N THR A 318 -4.02 -6.64 12.74
CA THR A 318 -5.17 -5.88 13.22
C THR A 318 -4.75 -4.76 14.16
N GLY A 319 -5.63 -3.77 14.35
CA GLY A 319 -5.39 -2.69 15.32
C GLY A 319 -5.20 -3.20 16.76
N GLU A 320 -5.92 -4.26 17.13
CA GLU A 320 -5.79 -4.89 18.44
C GLU A 320 -4.45 -5.61 18.62
N GLU A 321 -4.01 -6.37 17.62
CA GLU A 321 -2.68 -7.00 17.61
C GLU A 321 -1.57 -5.96 17.68
N LEU A 322 -1.66 -4.87 16.91
CA LEU A 322 -0.69 -3.76 17.00
C LEU A 322 -0.65 -3.14 18.40
N ASN A 323 -1.80 -2.91 19.03
CA ASN A 323 -1.88 -2.38 20.39
C ASN A 323 -1.24 -3.34 21.40
N ARG A 324 -1.43 -4.65 21.21
CA ARG A 324 -0.77 -5.68 22.05
C ARG A 324 0.74 -5.68 21.87
N ILE A 325 1.23 -5.55 20.63
CA ILE A 325 2.68 -5.42 20.33
C ILE A 325 3.25 -4.17 21.00
N GLU A 326 2.60 -3.02 20.85
CA GLU A 326 3.02 -1.75 21.49
C GLU A 326 3.07 -1.89 23.02
N MET A 327 2.04 -2.50 23.62
CA MET A 327 1.97 -2.70 25.06
C MET A 327 3.08 -3.61 25.59
N LEU A 328 3.33 -4.74 24.92
CA LEU A 328 4.42 -5.65 25.31
C LEU A 328 5.79 -4.99 25.16
N ALA A 329 6.02 -4.28 24.05
CA ALA A 329 7.27 -3.57 23.83
C ALA A 329 7.55 -2.53 24.93
N ASN A 330 6.54 -1.75 25.31
CA ASN A 330 6.69 -0.78 26.41
C ASN A 330 6.83 -1.46 27.79
N ARG A 331 6.29 -2.67 28.00
CA ARG A 331 6.57 -3.43 29.23
C ARG A 331 8.04 -3.84 29.32
N GLU A 332 8.66 -4.26 28.21
CA GLU A 332 10.09 -4.55 28.18
C GLU A 332 10.94 -3.29 28.40
N VAL A 333 10.51 -2.14 27.89
CA VAL A 333 11.13 -0.83 28.22
C VAL A 333 11.04 -0.55 29.72
N MET A 334 9.86 -0.68 30.32
CA MET A 334 9.64 -0.42 31.75
C MET A 334 10.41 -1.37 32.67
N ALA A 335 10.73 -2.57 32.18
CA ALA A 335 11.53 -3.54 32.92
C ALA A 335 13.03 -3.17 32.99
N ASP A 336 13.50 -2.17 32.23
CA ASP A 336 14.88 -1.68 32.18
C ASP A 336 15.93 -2.81 32.06
N ILE A 337 15.69 -3.72 31.11
CA ILE A 337 16.52 -4.91 30.91
C ILE A 337 17.88 -4.48 30.34
N PRO A 338 19.01 -4.96 30.91
CA PRO A 338 20.34 -4.70 30.36
C PRO A 338 20.50 -5.23 28.93
N VAL A 339 21.18 -4.46 28.09
CA VAL A 339 21.58 -4.90 26.75
C VAL A 339 22.95 -5.54 26.81
N GLU A 340 23.02 -6.84 26.56
CA GLU A 340 24.26 -7.62 26.59
C GLU A 340 24.88 -7.67 25.19
N ILE A 341 26.17 -7.32 25.08
CA ILE A 341 26.91 -7.37 23.82
C ILE A 341 28.13 -8.27 24.02
N THR A 342 28.29 -9.28 23.16
CA THR A 342 29.44 -10.19 23.19
C THR A 342 29.95 -10.50 21.79
N TRP A 343 31.23 -10.78 21.66
CA TRP A 343 31.81 -11.37 20.44
C TRP A 343 31.92 -12.88 20.65
N LYS A 344 31.46 -13.66 19.67
CA LYS A 344 31.53 -15.12 19.71
C LYS A 344 31.93 -15.70 18.36
N GLU A 345 32.55 -16.86 18.40
CA GLU A 345 32.77 -17.68 17.21
C GLU A 345 31.41 -18.12 16.64
N ARG A 346 31.25 -18.05 15.31
CA ARG A 346 29.98 -18.27 14.63
C ARG A 346 29.35 -19.63 14.95
N VAL A 347 30.12 -20.70 14.89
CA VAL A 347 29.61 -22.06 15.09
C VAL A 347 29.16 -22.26 16.54
N GLU A 348 29.87 -21.67 17.50
CA GLU A 348 29.43 -21.67 18.90
C GLU A 348 28.10 -20.92 19.08
N ALA A 349 27.98 -19.75 18.45
CA ALA A 349 26.77 -18.93 18.51
C ALA A 349 25.55 -19.63 17.90
N GLU A 350 25.71 -20.20 16.70
CA GLU A 350 24.66 -20.95 16.00
C GLU A 350 24.20 -22.16 16.82
N LYS A 351 25.12 -22.90 17.43
CA LYS A 351 24.77 -24.03 18.32
C LYS A 351 23.97 -23.60 19.55
N ARG A 352 24.24 -22.40 20.07
CA ARG A 352 23.63 -21.92 21.32
C ARG A 352 22.28 -21.26 21.10
N TYR A 353 22.15 -20.45 20.05
CA TYR A 353 21.00 -19.58 19.83
C TYR A 353 20.20 -19.96 18.57
N GLY A 354 20.74 -20.84 17.72
CA GLY A 354 20.12 -21.19 16.44
C GLY A 354 20.21 -20.08 15.41
N PHE A 355 19.44 -20.22 14.33
CA PHE A 355 19.49 -19.30 13.19
C PHE A 355 18.72 -17.98 13.41
N VAL A 356 17.98 -17.84 14.51
CA VAL A 356 17.31 -16.57 14.88
C VAL A 356 18.32 -15.41 14.96
N LEU A 357 19.60 -15.72 15.19
CA LEU A 357 20.71 -14.77 15.11
C LEU A 357 20.73 -13.95 13.81
N TYR A 358 20.17 -14.47 12.71
CA TYR A 358 20.29 -13.89 11.38
C TYR A 358 19.02 -13.18 10.89
N GLN A 359 18.13 -12.76 11.80
CA GLN A 359 16.99 -11.89 11.50
C GLN A 359 17.43 -10.60 10.76
N GLY A 360 18.51 -9.97 11.23
CA GLY A 360 19.13 -8.80 10.61
C GLY A 360 19.97 -9.06 9.35
N GLY A 361 20.05 -10.31 8.89
CA GLY A 361 20.96 -10.77 7.85
C GLY A 361 22.18 -11.52 8.41
N VAL A 362 22.96 -12.15 7.51
CA VAL A 362 24.13 -12.95 7.87
C VAL A 362 25.37 -12.06 7.85
N PRO A 363 25.98 -11.70 9.00
CA PRO A 363 27.23 -10.95 9.01
C PRO A 363 28.37 -11.77 8.41
N PRO A 364 29.44 -11.17 7.86
CA PRO A 364 30.64 -11.88 7.45
C PRO A 364 31.56 -12.22 8.65
N GLY A 365 32.60 -13.02 8.42
CA GLY A 365 33.66 -13.28 9.40
C GLY A 365 33.45 -14.51 10.30
N ARG A 366 34.53 -14.94 10.97
CA ARG A 366 34.52 -16.09 11.90
C ARG A 366 33.93 -15.74 13.26
N GLU A 367 34.21 -14.54 13.74
CA GLU A 367 33.63 -14.00 14.97
C GLU A 367 32.51 -13.03 14.62
N ILE A 368 31.38 -13.14 15.30
CA ILE A 368 30.19 -12.31 15.09
C ILE A 368 29.86 -11.58 16.39
N ARG A 369 29.38 -10.34 16.23
CA ARG A 369 28.88 -9.52 17.34
C ARG A 369 27.44 -9.91 17.64
N ILE A 370 27.21 -10.41 18.83
CA ILE A 370 25.90 -10.84 19.32
C ILE A 370 25.38 -9.79 20.28
N LEU A 371 24.17 -9.34 20.01
CA LEU A 371 23.35 -8.51 20.86
C LEU A 371 22.28 -9.38 21.50
N LYS A 372 22.07 -9.21 22.80
CA LYS A 372 20.93 -9.78 23.52
C LYS A 372 20.17 -8.69 24.26
N VAL A 373 18.86 -8.61 24.02
CA VAL A 373 17.94 -7.66 24.65
C VAL A 373 16.71 -8.46 25.11
N GLY A 374 16.61 -8.72 26.41
CA GLY A 374 15.57 -9.61 26.92
C GLY A 374 15.68 -11.01 26.32
N ASP A 375 14.62 -11.43 25.64
CA ASP A 375 14.53 -12.74 24.97
C ASP A 375 15.09 -12.69 23.53
N ASP A 376 15.25 -11.50 22.94
CA ASP A 376 15.78 -11.35 21.59
C ASP A 376 17.31 -11.50 21.59
N VAL A 377 17.81 -12.35 20.70
CA VAL A 377 19.25 -12.57 20.49
C VAL A 377 19.55 -12.55 19.00
N GLU A 378 20.28 -11.53 18.56
CA GLU A 378 20.56 -11.29 17.15
C GLU A 378 22.04 -10.93 16.92
N ALA A 379 22.57 -11.32 15.76
CA ALA A 379 23.86 -10.85 15.30
C ALA A 379 23.68 -9.44 14.71
N CYS A 380 24.08 -8.42 15.48
CA CYS A 380 23.83 -7.03 15.12
C CYS A 380 25.10 -6.18 15.21
N GLY A 381 25.39 -5.45 14.13
CA GLY A 381 26.50 -4.48 14.03
C GLY A 381 26.10 -3.04 14.36
N GLY A 382 24.91 -2.82 14.93
CA GLY A 382 24.41 -1.48 15.25
C GLY A 382 24.91 -0.91 16.58
N THR A 383 24.65 0.38 16.80
CA THR A 383 24.77 1.01 18.12
C THR A 383 23.47 0.85 18.90
N HIS A 384 23.56 0.53 20.19
CA HIS A 384 22.40 0.25 21.05
C HIS A 384 22.48 1.02 22.36
N VAL A 385 21.33 1.32 22.94
CA VAL A 385 21.28 1.84 24.31
C VAL A 385 21.72 0.75 25.30
N PRO A 386 22.26 1.10 26.48
CA PRO A 386 22.80 0.12 27.43
C PRO A 386 21.70 -0.69 28.16
N SER A 387 20.46 -0.20 28.18
CA SER A 387 19.32 -0.90 28.77
C SER A 387 18.01 -0.47 28.09
N THR A 388 16.97 -1.29 28.15
CA THR A 388 15.69 -1.00 27.47
C THR A 388 15.00 0.25 28.01
N GLY A 389 15.19 0.62 29.29
CA GLY A 389 14.62 1.84 29.87
C GLY A 389 15.19 3.12 29.27
N ARG A 390 16.37 3.07 28.66
CA ARG A 390 16.99 4.21 27.95
C ARG A 390 16.38 4.47 26.56
N ILE A 391 15.52 3.58 26.08
CA ILE A 391 14.74 3.80 24.85
C ILE A 391 13.74 4.93 25.05
N GLY A 392 13.10 4.98 26.23
CA GLY A 392 11.90 5.80 26.45
C GLY A 392 10.67 5.16 25.81
N ALA A 393 9.57 5.92 25.72
CA ALA A 393 8.32 5.41 25.16
C ALA A 393 8.50 4.91 23.72
N ILE A 394 7.87 3.80 23.39
CA ILE A 394 7.74 3.29 22.03
C ILE A 394 6.30 3.55 21.56
N LYS A 395 6.14 4.18 20.39
CA LYS A 395 4.84 4.37 19.75
C LYS A 395 4.83 3.68 18.40
N VAL A 396 3.94 2.72 18.21
CA VAL A 396 3.60 2.17 16.91
C VAL A 396 2.69 3.16 16.19
N LEU A 397 3.12 3.59 15.00
CA LEU A 397 2.45 4.64 14.23
C LEU A 397 1.39 4.04 13.31
N ARG A 398 1.75 2.99 12.57
CA ARG A 398 0.87 2.31 11.61
C ARG A 398 1.44 0.96 11.17
N THR A 399 0.57 0.18 10.53
CA THR A 399 0.95 -1.01 9.75
C THR A 399 0.57 -0.86 8.28
N GLU A 400 1.46 -1.25 7.38
CA GLU A 400 1.21 -1.27 5.93
C GLU A 400 1.64 -2.61 5.31
N ARG A 401 0.87 -3.12 4.36
CA ARG A 401 1.23 -4.35 3.64
C ARG A 401 2.13 -3.91 2.50
N ILE A 402 3.38 -4.36 2.54
CA ILE A 402 4.34 -4.09 1.46
C ILE A 402 4.02 -4.98 0.27
N GLN A 403 3.77 -6.26 0.56
CA GLN A 403 3.41 -7.28 -0.40
C GLN A 403 2.79 -8.47 0.35
N ASP A 404 2.25 -9.43 -0.38
CA ASP A 404 1.79 -10.68 0.24
C ASP A 404 2.93 -11.33 1.04
N GLY A 405 2.61 -11.76 2.27
CA GLY A 405 3.57 -12.38 3.16
C GLY A 405 4.49 -11.41 3.89
N VAL A 406 4.41 -10.08 3.65
CA VAL A 406 5.26 -9.08 4.32
C VAL A 406 4.44 -7.86 4.78
N GLU A 407 4.45 -7.63 6.10
CA GLU A 407 3.80 -6.48 6.75
C GLU A 407 4.88 -5.58 7.36
N ARG A 408 4.74 -4.27 7.21
CA ARG A 408 5.62 -3.28 7.80
C ARG A 408 4.97 -2.67 9.03
N ILE A 409 5.71 -2.63 10.12
CA ILE A 409 5.38 -1.88 11.33
C ILE A 409 6.24 -0.62 11.33
N GLU A 410 5.60 0.55 11.30
CA GLU A 410 6.27 1.83 11.53
C GLU A 410 6.10 2.24 12.99
N PHE A 411 7.17 2.71 13.62
CA PHE A 411 7.20 3.09 15.02
C PHE A 411 8.16 4.25 15.28
N ALA A 412 8.03 4.91 16.42
CA ALA A 412 8.96 5.90 16.93
C ALA A 412 9.36 5.56 18.37
N ALA A 413 10.55 5.98 18.79
CA ALA A 413 11.08 5.72 20.12
C ALA A 413 11.65 6.99 20.78
N GLY A 414 11.48 7.11 22.10
CA GLY A 414 11.98 8.23 22.90
C GLY A 414 11.32 9.54 22.52
N ASP A 415 12.13 10.60 22.35
CA ASP A 415 11.63 11.95 22.04
C ASP A 415 10.79 11.99 20.76
N ALA A 416 11.11 11.15 19.77
CA ALA A 416 10.34 11.03 18.53
C ALA A 416 8.93 10.47 18.79
N ALA A 417 8.79 9.50 19.69
CA ALA A 417 7.49 8.97 20.09
C ALA A 417 6.65 10.03 20.80
N VAL A 418 7.27 10.79 21.72
CA VAL A 418 6.59 11.88 22.44
C VAL A 418 6.11 12.96 21.48
N LYS A 419 6.97 13.42 20.56
CA LYS A 419 6.60 14.40 19.53
C LYS A 419 5.42 13.93 18.69
N TRP A 420 5.41 12.65 18.30
CA TRP A 420 4.31 12.08 17.52
C TRP A 420 3.00 12.03 18.32
N MET A 421 3.06 11.63 19.60
CA MET A 421 1.88 11.64 20.47
C MET A 421 1.31 13.06 20.62
N GLN A 422 2.17 14.04 20.89
CA GLN A 422 1.76 15.45 21.01
C GLN A 422 1.14 15.99 19.73
N GLU A 423 1.67 15.64 18.56
CA GLU A 423 1.09 16.05 17.28
C GLU A 423 -0.28 15.40 17.05
N ARG A 424 -0.45 14.14 17.44
CA ARG A 424 -1.74 13.46 17.37
C ARG A 424 -2.78 14.08 18.31
N ASP A 425 -2.38 14.46 19.52
CA ASP A 425 -3.24 15.14 20.48
C ASP A 425 -3.67 16.52 19.93
N ARG A 426 -2.75 17.29 19.32
CA ARG A 426 -3.09 18.56 18.64
C ARG A 426 -4.11 18.38 17.52
N LEU A 427 -3.96 17.33 16.70
CA LEU A 427 -4.93 17.04 15.62
C LEU A 427 -6.31 16.69 16.19
N LEU A 428 -6.35 15.93 17.30
CA LEU A 428 -7.58 15.56 17.97
C LEU A 428 -8.26 16.80 18.59
N ASP A 429 -7.52 17.60 19.34
CA ASP A 429 -8.02 18.80 20.01
C ASP A 429 -8.50 19.84 19.01
N SER A 430 -7.71 20.13 17.96
CA SER A 430 -8.10 21.09 16.92
C SER A 430 -9.35 20.63 16.15
N SER A 431 -9.54 19.33 15.95
CA SER A 431 -10.75 18.77 15.33
C SER A 431 -11.97 18.90 16.25
N ALA A 432 -11.78 18.66 17.55
CA ALA A 432 -12.82 18.80 18.57
C ALA A 432 -13.26 20.26 18.74
N ASP A 433 -12.31 21.20 18.71
CA ASP A 433 -12.55 22.64 18.80
C ASP A 433 -13.42 23.18 17.65
N VAL A 434 -13.23 22.68 16.43
CA VAL A 434 -14.06 23.06 15.26
C VAL A 434 -15.53 22.75 15.52
N LEU A 435 -15.83 21.63 16.17
CA LEU A 435 -17.19 21.21 16.52
C LEU A 435 -17.63 21.67 17.91
N ARG A 436 -16.74 22.33 18.68
CA ARG A 436 -16.95 22.80 20.05
C ARG A 436 -17.39 21.70 21.00
N VAL A 437 -16.76 20.53 20.90
CA VAL A 437 -17.00 19.37 21.79
C VAL A 437 -15.68 18.91 22.43
N SER A 438 -15.75 18.08 23.47
CA SER A 438 -14.55 17.40 23.97
C SER A 438 -14.09 16.33 22.98
N SER A 439 -12.79 15.99 23.02
CA SER A 439 -12.19 14.93 22.21
C SER A 439 -12.86 13.56 22.38
N GLU A 440 -13.39 13.28 23.58
CA GLU A 440 -14.12 12.05 23.92
C GLU A 440 -15.46 11.96 23.16
N HIS A 441 -16.15 13.09 22.98
CA HIS A 441 -17.44 13.17 22.29
C HIS A 441 -17.30 13.43 20.78
N LEU A 442 -16.08 13.61 20.28
CA LEU A 442 -15.82 13.92 18.88
C LEU A 442 -16.39 12.83 17.93
N PRO A 443 -16.16 11.51 18.13
CA PRO A 443 -16.66 10.49 17.19
C PRO A 443 -18.19 10.49 17.06
N GLU A 444 -18.90 10.49 18.19
CA GLU A 444 -20.37 10.52 18.24
C GLU A 444 -20.92 11.80 17.58
N THR A 445 -20.29 12.94 17.86
CA THR A 445 -20.71 14.25 17.31
C THR A 445 -20.49 14.30 15.80
N VAL A 446 -19.37 13.78 15.30
CA VAL A 446 -19.08 13.70 13.87
C VAL A 446 -20.10 12.82 13.16
N GLU A 447 -20.41 11.65 13.72
CA GLU A 447 -21.41 10.74 13.14
C GLU A 447 -22.80 11.38 13.10
N ARG A 448 -23.22 12.01 14.21
CA ARG A 448 -24.49 12.73 14.28
C ARG A 448 -24.57 13.84 13.23
N PHE A 449 -23.58 14.74 13.18
CA PHE A 449 -23.57 15.83 12.19
C PHE A 449 -23.47 15.33 10.75
N PHE A 450 -22.75 14.24 10.50
CA PHE A 450 -22.66 13.66 9.16
C PHE A 450 -24.01 13.07 8.71
N ASN A 451 -24.75 12.44 9.61
CA ASN A 451 -26.09 11.93 9.33
C ASN A 451 -27.10 13.07 9.14
N GLU A 452 -27.08 14.08 10.02
CA GLU A 452 -27.91 15.29 9.87
C GLU A 452 -27.61 16.01 8.55
N TRP A 453 -26.34 16.13 8.16
CA TRP A 453 -25.95 16.71 6.88
C TRP A 453 -26.49 15.93 5.68
N LYS A 454 -26.46 14.58 5.73
CA LYS A 454 -27.07 13.74 4.69
C LYS A 454 -28.58 13.92 4.61
N ASP A 455 -29.25 14.03 5.75
CA ASP A 455 -30.70 14.17 5.81
C ASP A 455 -31.14 15.56 5.34
N LEU A 456 -30.46 16.63 5.76
CA LEU A 456 -30.67 17.98 5.22
C LEU A 456 -30.43 18.03 3.71
N LYS A 457 -29.43 17.31 3.21
CA LYS A 457 -29.18 17.22 1.76
C LYS A 457 -30.34 16.52 1.04
N LYS A 458 -30.85 15.40 1.55
CA LYS A 458 -32.01 14.70 0.97
C LYS A 458 -33.27 15.57 1.03
N GLU A 459 -33.50 16.24 2.15
CA GLU A 459 -34.66 17.09 2.34
C GLU A 459 -34.62 18.30 1.41
N ASN A 460 -33.45 18.92 1.23
CA ASN A 460 -33.26 20.00 0.25
C ASN A 460 -33.59 19.53 -1.18
N GLU A 461 -33.17 18.32 -1.56
CA GLU A 461 -33.51 17.75 -2.86
C GLU A 461 -35.02 17.49 -3.00
N ARG A 462 -35.66 16.95 -1.96
CA ARG A 462 -37.12 16.74 -1.91
C ARG A 462 -37.89 18.06 -2.03
N LEU A 463 -37.48 19.09 -1.29
CA LEU A 463 -38.12 20.42 -1.32
C LEU A 463 -37.95 21.09 -2.69
N LYS A 464 -36.79 20.94 -3.34
CA LYS A 464 -36.58 21.41 -4.72
C LYS A 464 -37.51 20.70 -5.71
N GLU A 465 -37.72 19.38 -5.57
CA GLU A 465 -38.66 18.62 -6.40
C GLU A 465 -40.11 19.07 -6.17
N GLU A 466 -40.53 19.27 -4.92
CA GLU A 466 -41.86 19.78 -4.60
C GLU A 466 -42.09 21.19 -5.16
N LEU A 467 -41.11 22.09 -5.01
CA LEU A 467 -41.16 23.44 -5.57
C LEU A 467 -41.27 23.40 -7.10
N ALA A 468 -40.51 22.53 -7.76
CA ALA A 468 -40.60 22.32 -9.21
C ALA A 468 -42.00 21.84 -9.60
N GLY A 469 -42.56 20.86 -8.89
CA GLY A 469 -43.92 20.36 -9.11
C GLY A 469 -45.01 21.44 -8.93
N MET A 470 -44.88 22.29 -7.92
CA MET A 470 -45.78 23.44 -7.71
C MET A 470 -45.68 24.45 -8.86
N ARG A 471 -44.46 24.77 -9.30
CA ARG A 471 -44.23 25.67 -10.45
C ARG A 471 -44.86 25.12 -11.73
N VAL A 472 -44.72 23.82 -11.99
CA VAL A 472 -45.37 23.17 -13.13
C VAL A 472 -46.88 23.34 -13.09
N LYS A 473 -47.53 23.12 -11.94
CA LYS A 473 -49.00 23.28 -11.81
C LYS A 473 -49.46 24.70 -12.15
N VAL A 474 -48.73 25.72 -11.69
CA VAL A 474 -49.03 27.13 -12.01
C VAL A 474 -48.83 27.40 -13.50
N MET A 475 -47.70 26.96 -14.06
CA MET A 475 -47.34 27.20 -15.45
C MET A 475 -48.22 26.43 -16.46
N LEU A 476 -48.78 25.28 -16.07
CA LEU A 476 -49.76 24.56 -16.90
C LEU A 476 -51.06 25.33 -17.11
N GLY A 477 -51.42 26.25 -16.20
CA GLY A 477 -52.57 27.14 -16.37
C GLY A 477 -52.40 28.13 -17.54
N ASP A 478 -51.15 28.44 -17.91
CA ASP A 478 -50.79 29.36 -18.98
C ASP A 478 -50.44 28.63 -20.30
N ALA A 479 -50.72 27.33 -20.41
CA ALA A 479 -50.31 26.52 -21.57
C ALA A 479 -51.17 26.83 -22.82
N GLU A 480 -50.51 26.98 -23.97
CA GLU A 480 -51.17 27.16 -25.27
C GLU A 480 -51.39 25.80 -25.95
N GLU A 481 -52.56 25.55 -26.52
CA GLU A 481 -52.80 24.32 -27.29
C GLU A 481 -52.34 24.48 -28.74
N ILE A 482 -51.39 23.65 -29.18
CA ILE A 482 -50.84 23.66 -30.53
C ILE A 482 -50.99 22.26 -31.13
N GLY A 483 -51.87 22.13 -32.11
CA GLY A 483 -52.11 20.86 -32.80
C GLY A 483 -52.52 19.72 -31.86
N GLY A 484 -53.12 19.96 -30.69
CA GLY A 484 -53.49 18.90 -29.74
C GLY A 484 -52.38 18.43 -28.79
N VAL A 485 -51.30 19.22 -28.62
CA VAL A 485 -50.42 19.15 -27.45
C VAL A 485 -50.46 20.49 -26.73
N ARG A 486 -50.27 20.49 -25.41
CA ARG A 486 -50.16 21.70 -24.60
C ARG A 486 -48.72 22.17 -24.55
N VAL A 487 -48.47 23.40 -24.94
CA VAL A 487 -47.13 23.99 -25.00
C VAL A 487 -47.01 25.05 -23.92
N VAL A 488 -46.02 24.89 -23.04
CA VAL A 488 -45.66 25.86 -22.03
C VAL A 488 -44.37 26.54 -22.46
N ARG A 489 -44.36 27.87 -22.53
CA ARG A 489 -43.13 28.65 -22.63
C ARG A 489 -42.95 29.50 -21.39
N ARG A 490 -41.77 29.47 -20.78
CA ARG A 490 -41.51 30.28 -19.59
C ARG A 490 -40.06 30.72 -19.49
N LEU A 491 -39.88 32.02 -19.25
CA LEU A 491 -38.67 32.56 -18.66
C LEU A 491 -38.76 32.34 -17.15
N VAL A 492 -37.80 31.61 -16.58
CA VAL A 492 -37.65 31.39 -15.15
C VAL A 492 -36.46 32.23 -14.69
N PRO A 493 -36.69 33.42 -14.10
CA PRO A 493 -35.61 34.32 -13.71
C PRO A 493 -34.67 33.64 -12.71
N ASP A 494 -33.37 33.89 -12.87
CA ASP A 494 -32.30 33.46 -11.96
C ASP A 494 -32.18 31.93 -11.72
N ALA A 495 -32.89 31.12 -12.51
CA ALA A 495 -32.80 29.67 -12.40
C ALA A 495 -31.47 29.16 -12.99
N ASP A 496 -30.82 28.25 -12.27
CA ASP A 496 -29.67 27.50 -12.78
C ASP A 496 -30.11 26.33 -13.67
N MET A 497 -29.14 25.63 -14.26
CA MET A 497 -29.43 24.52 -15.17
C MET A 497 -30.06 23.32 -14.46
N GLU A 498 -29.69 23.08 -13.21
CA GLU A 498 -30.21 21.96 -12.42
C GLU A 498 -31.69 22.18 -12.09
N GLU A 499 -32.06 23.40 -11.69
CA GLU A 499 -33.44 23.81 -11.43
C GLU A 499 -34.30 23.71 -12.69
N LEU A 500 -33.81 24.23 -13.83
CA LEU A 500 -34.53 24.13 -15.11
C LEU A 500 -34.73 22.67 -15.53
N LEU A 501 -33.73 21.80 -15.34
CA LEU A 501 -33.84 20.37 -15.63
C LEU A 501 -34.87 19.68 -14.73
N LYS A 502 -34.93 20.04 -13.44
CA LYS A 502 -35.95 19.52 -12.50
C LYS A 502 -37.36 19.91 -12.93
N ILE A 503 -37.58 21.20 -13.25
CA ILE A 503 -38.89 21.68 -13.72
C ILE A 503 -39.27 20.98 -15.05
N ALA A 504 -38.33 20.88 -15.99
CA ALA A 504 -38.55 20.20 -17.27
C ALA A 504 -38.83 18.69 -17.09
N SER A 505 -38.15 18.04 -16.15
CA SER A 505 -38.41 16.64 -15.81
C SER A 505 -39.84 16.45 -15.30
N GLU A 506 -40.32 17.33 -14.42
CA GLU A 506 -41.72 17.31 -13.96
C GLU A 506 -42.72 17.57 -15.10
N PHE A 507 -42.43 18.50 -16.01
CA PHE A 507 -43.26 18.70 -17.21
C PHE A 507 -43.32 17.45 -18.09
N SER A 508 -42.19 16.76 -18.28
CA SER A 508 -42.11 15.55 -19.13
C SER A 508 -42.97 14.38 -18.63
N LYS A 509 -43.36 14.37 -17.35
CA LYS A 509 -44.32 13.38 -16.80
C LYS A 509 -45.74 13.58 -17.31
N ASN A 510 -46.05 14.73 -17.91
CA ASN A 510 -47.34 14.99 -18.53
C ASN A 510 -47.25 14.67 -20.02
N ASP A 511 -47.86 13.56 -20.44
CA ASP A 511 -47.66 12.98 -21.78
C ASP A 511 -47.91 13.94 -22.96
N GLU A 512 -48.86 14.86 -22.80
CA GLU A 512 -49.31 15.78 -23.85
C GLU A 512 -48.70 17.18 -23.71
N VAL A 513 -47.69 17.36 -22.88
CA VAL A 513 -47.08 18.66 -22.61
C VAL A 513 -45.70 18.77 -23.24
N VAL A 514 -45.41 19.91 -23.85
CA VAL A 514 -44.08 20.34 -24.27
C VAL A 514 -43.74 21.61 -23.51
N ALA A 515 -42.61 21.62 -22.78
CA ALA A 515 -42.18 22.81 -22.06
C ALA A 515 -40.87 23.35 -22.63
N LEU A 516 -40.86 24.66 -22.90
CA LEU A 516 -39.73 25.47 -23.31
C LEU A 516 -39.37 26.39 -22.14
N LEU A 517 -38.31 26.04 -21.42
CA LEU A 517 -37.85 26.80 -20.26
C LEU A 517 -36.54 27.50 -20.58
N ALA A 518 -36.44 28.77 -20.20
CA ALA A 518 -35.21 29.53 -20.36
C ALA A 518 -34.93 30.38 -19.11
N SER A 519 -33.66 30.68 -18.87
CA SER A 519 -33.20 31.59 -17.82
C SER A 519 -32.03 32.41 -18.35
N ALA A 520 -32.00 33.71 -18.02
CA ALA A 520 -30.83 34.58 -18.18
C ALA A 520 -30.52 35.19 -16.82
N ASP A 521 -29.28 35.07 -16.39
CA ASP A 521 -28.66 35.93 -15.39
C ASP A 521 -28.08 37.15 -16.13
N GLY A 522 -28.30 38.38 -15.66
CA GLY A 522 -27.94 39.61 -16.39
C GLY A 522 -26.46 39.76 -16.82
N ALA A 523 -25.55 38.89 -16.33
CA ALA A 523 -24.15 38.79 -16.73
C ALA A 523 -23.71 37.39 -17.22
N GLY A 524 -24.58 36.37 -17.13
CA GLY A 524 -24.31 35.01 -17.60
C GLY A 524 -25.14 34.69 -18.85
N GLY A 525 -24.64 33.80 -19.68
CA GLY A 525 -25.33 33.43 -20.91
C GLY A 525 -26.72 32.82 -20.68
N ALA A 526 -27.54 32.79 -21.71
CA ALA A 526 -28.81 32.10 -21.72
C ALA A 526 -28.66 30.60 -21.42
N LYS A 527 -29.53 30.09 -20.56
CA LYS A 527 -29.70 28.67 -20.23
C LYS A 527 -31.06 28.21 -20.73
N ILE A 528 -31.14 27.08 -21.41
CA ILE A 528 -32.36 26.59 -22.07
C ILE A 528 -32.55 25.10 -21.74
N VAL A 529 -33.76 24.73 -21.37
CA VAL A 529 -34.19 23.33 -21.26
C VAL A 529 -35.49 23.14 -22.00
N VAL A 530 -35.55 22.06 -22.78
CA VAL A 530 -36.77 21.63 -23.46
C VAL A 530 -37.16 20.26 -22.93
N SER A 531 -38.44 20.09 -22.64
CA SER A 531 -39.02 18.78 -22.35
C SER A 531 -40.24 18.51 -23.22
N ALA A 532 -40.46 17.23 -23.53
CA ALA A 532 -41.62 16.73 -24.24
C ALA A 532 -42.11 15.45 -23.55
N GLY A 533 -43.40 15.40 -23.24
CA GLY A 533 -44.07 14.21 -22.74
C GLY A 533 -44.18 13.11 -23.80
N ALA A 534 -44.49 11.89 -23.37
CA ALA A 534 -44.43 10.71 -24.22
C ALA A 534 -45.31 10.79 -25.48
N LYS A 535 -46.56 11.30 -25.35
CA LYS A 535 -47.45 11.49 -26.50
C LYS A 535 -46.94 12.59 -27.43
N ALA A 536 -46.42 13.70 -26.91
CA ALA A 536 -45.82 14.74 -27.73
C ALA A 536 -44.60 14.20 -28.53
N THR A 537 -43.76 13.37 -27.90
CA THR A 537 -42.64 12.70 -28.58
C THR A 537 -43.10 11.74 -29.67
N LEU A 538 -44.13 10.93 -29.42
CA LEU A 538 -44.72 10.03 -30.42
C LEU A 538 -45.28 10.78 -31.63
N ARG A 539 -45.68 12.04 -31.45
CA ARG A 539 -46.15 12.94 -32.50
C ARG A 539 -45.02 13.66 -33.24
N GLY A 540 -43.76 13.27 -33.02
CA GLY A 540 -42.59 13.78 -33.73
C GLY A 540 -41.91 14.97 -33.09
N ILE A 541 -42.33 15.40 -31.88
CA ILE A 541 -41.60 16.43 -31.12
C ILE A 541 -40.30 15.85 -30.57
N ASN A 542 -39.18 16.52 -30.87
CA ASN A 542 -37.86 16.13 -30.41
C ASN A 542 -37.25 17.26 -29.58
N ALA A 543 -37.18 17.07 -28.26
CA ALA A 543 -36.64 18.06 -27.33
C ALA A 543 -35.19 18.45 -27.69
N GLY A 544 -34.35 17.49 -28.09
CA GLY A 544 -32.97 17.73 -28.53
C GLY A 544 -32.86 18.66 -29.73
N ALA A 545 -33.70 18.45 -30.75
CA ALA A 545 -33.72 19.30 -31.94
C ALA A 545 -34.18 20.73 -31.63
N ILE A 546 -35.20 20.87 -30.80
CA ILE A 546 -35.74 22.18 -30.40
C ILE A 546 -34.71 22.92 -29.53
N ALA A 547 -34.14 22.27 -28.51
CA ALA A 547 -33.11 22.86 -27.66
C ALA A 547 -31.90 23.34 -28.47
N LYS A 548 -31.46 22.56 -29.47
CA LYS A 548 -30.37 22.96 -30.38
C LYS A 548 -30.71 24.23 -31.16
N ALA A 549 -31.91 24.32 -31.71
CA ALA A 549 -32.33 25.48 -32.48
C ALA A 549 -32.50 26.74 -31.62
N MET A 550 -33.12 26.62 -30.45
CA MET A 550 -33.23 27.72 -29.49
C MET A 550 -31.84 28.21 -29.03
N SER A 551 -30.93 27.27 -28.76
CA SER A 551 -29.55 27.60 -28.37
C SER A 551 -28.79 28.32 -29.48
N GLY A 552 -29.04 27.98 -30.75
CA GLY A 552 -28.48 28.70 -31.90
C GLY A 552 -28.90 30.17 -31.95
N THR A 553 -30.15 30.49 -31.58
CA THR A 553 -30.63 31.87 -31.50
C THR A 553 -29.86 32.69 -30.47
N VAL A 554 -29.47 32.10 -29.35
CA VAL A 554 -28.61 32.74 -28.33
C VAL A 554 -27.11 32.58 -28.59
N GLY A 555 -26.73 32.06 -29.77
CA GLY A 555 -25.34 31.97 -30.21
C GLY A 555 -24.54 30.83 -29.59
N GLY A 556 -25.20 29.78 -29.10
CA GLY A 556 -24.55 28.59 -28.54
C GLY A 556 -25.14 27.29 -29.09
N GLY A 557 -25.01 26.22 -28.31
CA GLY A 557 -25.34 24.84 -28.71
C GLY A 557 -26.23 24.13 -27.69
N GLY A 558 -26.98 23.15 -28.16
CA GLY A 558 -27.86 22.34 -27.32
C GLY A 558 -27.96 20.90 -27.80
N GLY A 559 -28.32 19.99 -26.91
CA GLY A 559 -28.42 18.56 -27.16
C GLY A 559 -29.08 17.80 -26.01
N GLY A 560 -29.56 16.59 -26.30
CA GLY A 560 -30.23 15.74 -25.32
C GLY A 560 -31.03 14.61 -25.96
N LYS A 561 -31.88 13.98 -25.17
CA LYS A 561 -32.77 12.90 -25.59
C LYS A 561 -34.02 13.47 -26.25
N LEU A 562 -34.87 12.59 -26.77
CA LEU A 562 -36.16 12.96 -27.36
C LEU A 562 -37.10 13.65 -26.35
N SER A 563 -37.08 13.20 -25.10
CA SER A 563 -37.98 13.69 -24.04
C SER A 563 -37.45 14.88 -23.27
N ILE A 564 -36.13 15.04 -23.14
CA ILE A 564 -35.52 16.15 -22.42
C ILE A 564 -34.16 16.50 -23.02
N ALA A 565 -33.91 17.79 -23.16
CA ALA A 565 -32.66 18.31 -23.68
C ALA A 565 -32.33 19.67 -23.09
N GLN A 566 -31.05 20.00 -23.11
CA GLN A 566 -30.52 21.24 -22.55
C GLN A 566 -29.64 21.96 -23.57
N GLY A 567 -29.44 23.25 -23.35
CA GLY A 567 -28.53 24.06 -24.15
C GLY A 567 -28.42 25.47 -23.59
N GLY A 568 -27.82 26.34 -24.38
CA GLY A 568 -27.62 27.73 -23.98
C GLY A 568 -26.67 28.45 -24.92
N GLY A 569 -26.36 29.71 -24.60
CA GLY A 569 -25.44 30.53 -25.37
C GLY A 569 -25.17 31.88 -24.71
N PRO A 570 -24.13 32.61 -25.15
CA PRO A 570 -23.68 33.83 -24.46
C PRO A 570 -24.65 35.01 -24.55
N ARG A 571 -25.63 34.98 -25.48
CA ARG A 571 -26.57 36.10 -25.72
C ARG A 571 -27.85 35.96 -24.90
N GLY A 572 -27.78 36.29 -23.61
CA GLY A 572 -28.93 36.31 -22.70
C GLY A 572 -30.04 37.27 -23.13
N ASP A 573 -29.68 38.37 -23.81
CA ASP A 573 -30.57 39.37 -24.39
C ASP A 573 -31.50 38.81 -25.49
N LYS A 574 -31.17 37.65 -26.07
CA LYS A 574 -31.95 36.99 -27.13
C LYS A 574 -32.82 35.83 -26.65
N ILE A 575 -33.05 35.68 -25.34
CA ILE A 575 -33.87 34.57 -24.83
C ILE A 575 -35.31 34.60 -25.34
N ASP A 576 -35.93 35.78 -25.43
CA ASP A 576 -37.29 35.88 -25.95
C ASP A 576 -37.37 35.41 -27.41
N GLU A 577 -36.39 35.80 -28.24
CA GLU A 577 -36.26 35.30 -29.62
C GLU A 577 -36.09 33.76 -29.65
N ALA A 578 -35.31 33.20 -28.72
CA ALA A 578 -35.11 31.75 -28.63
C ALA A 578 -36.39 31.01 -28.23
N LEU A 579 -37.16 31.52 -27.27
CA LEU A 579 -38.45 30.95 -26.88
C LEU A 579 -39.46 30.99 -28.04
N ILE A 580 -39.50 32.09 -28.80
CA ILE A 580 -40.33 32.21 -30.01
C ILE A 580 -39.91 31.14 -31.04
N ARG A 581 -38.60 31.00 -31.29
CA ARG A 581 -38.10 30.00 -32.25
C ARG A 581 -38.47 28.57 -31.85
N GLY A 582 -38.47 28.27 -30.56
CA GLY A 582 -38.94 26.98 -30.05
C GLY A 582 -40.41 26.71 -30.36
N ILE A 583 -41.28 27.70 -30.21
CA ILE A 583 -42.72 27.59 -30.55
C ILE A 583 -42.93 27.40 -32.06
N GLU A 584 -42.24 28.16 -32.90
CA GLU A 584 -42.33 28.02 -34.36
C GLU A 584 -42.02 26.60 -34.80
N LEU A 585 -40.97 25.99 -34.27
CA LEU A 585 -40.60 24.61 -34.57
C LEU A 585 -41.66 23.59 -34.12
N ILE A 586 -42.35 23.84 -33.01
CA ILE A 586 -43.45 22.98 -32.56
C ILE A 586 -44.63 23.12 -33.54
N ARG A 587 -44.95 24.34 -34.00
CA ARG A 587 -46.00 24.58 -35.00
C ARG A 587 -45.67 23.95 -36.36
N GLU A 588 -44.43 24.10 -36.84
CA GLU A 588 -43.95 23.48 -38.08
C GLU A 588 -44.03 21.94 -38.04
N LYS A 589 -44.00 21.34 -36.85
CA LYS A 589 -44.06 19.88 -36.67
C LYS A 589 -45.46 19.32 -36.46
N LEU A 590 -46.37 20.11 -35.87
CA LEU A 590 -47.72 19.68 -35.51
C LEU A 590 -48.83 20.29 -36.38
N GLY A 591 -48.46 21.19 -37.31
CA GLY A 591 -49.32 21.77 -38.35
C GLY A 591 -49.03 21.16 -39.70
#